data_AF-A0A971SQY9-F1
#
_entry.id   AF-A0A971SQY9-F1
#
_cell.length_a   1.000
_cell.length_b   1.000
_cell.length_c   1.000
_cell.angle_alpha   90.00
_cell.angle_beta   90.00
_cell.angle_gamma   90.00
#
_symmetry.space_group_name_H-M   'P 1'
#
loop_
_entity.id
_entity.type
_entity.pdbx_description
1 polymer ?
#
loop_
_entity_poly.entity_id
_entity_poly.type
_entity_poly.pdbx_seq_one_letter_code
_entity_poly.pdbx_strand_id
1 'polypeptide(L)'
;MTAHYTPILAGVAQYTQPKDVERPLDPMGLMVRVCRAALEDASPERIGDHIDALHVVNLFQWPYRDAPGMLSEALGIRPKGKFYTPIGGNTPQLLVNRACRELASGAVRAVLITGAEAICSVKRALAGRIALDWPESSSPERIDGDNRPGVSQLEADYDLFFPAVMYPLFETALRASSGRGVSGHREYLGRLWERFSRAASENPHAWVRKALSAREITEVTPENRYINYPYTKYMNANINVDQAAAVLMTTEETARRLGIDPGAWVYPLGGADLCDVWNVSRRPRLDASPAIRNASRLALEQAGLDLGDIDFFDIYSCFPSAVQIAMKEIGIPPDDPRDLTVTGGLAFFGGPGNNYSLHGIASAAERIRESRSEKAMVTANGWYITKHSVGIYGGEPPERPWTGQDDSSVQAAIDKEALPEPVEEAEGDMKVEAYVIRHGRDGSPTLGTVIGRLSDGRRALAHIDADAGALEEMERTELVGGTGHVRHAPGRAGNLIRFHGLS
;
A
#
# COMPACT_ATOMS: atom_id res chain seq x y z
N MET A 1 -35.63 13.83 12.63
CA MET A 1 -34.94 12.87 11.74
C MET A 1 -33.73 13.60 11.19
N THR A 2 -32.52 13.17 11.52
CA THR A 2 -31.29 13.68 10.90
C THR A 2 -31.32 13.28 9.42
N ALA A 3 -31.15 14.26 8.52
CA ALA A 3 -31.03 13.94 7.10
C ALA A 3 -29.75 13.11 6.89
N HIS A 4 -29.87 11.96 6.24
CA HIS A 4 -28.73 11.15 5.82
C HIS A 4 -28.53 11.38 4.33
N TYR A 5 -27.33 11.82 3.95
CA TYR A 5 -26.97 12.02 2.55
C TYR A 5 -26.25 10.80 2.00
N THR A 6 -26.51 10.45 0.73
CA THR A 6 -25.80 9.36 0.06
C THR A 6 -24.51 9.89 -0.57
N PRO A 7 -23.32 9.46 -0.10
CA PRO A 7 -22.05 9.85 -0.70
C PRO A 7 -21.85 9.18 -2.07
N ILE A 8 -21.20 9.89 -2.99
CA ILE A 8 -20.79 9.39 -4.30
C ILE A 8 -19.38 9.84 -4.63
N LEU A 9 -18.67 9.06 -5.44
CA LEU A 9 -17.57 9.56 -6.27
C LEU A 9 -18.22 10.21 -7.50
N ALA A 10 -18.07 11.53 -7.62
CA ALA A 10 -18.62 12.31 -8.73
C ALA A 10 -17.62 12.51 -9.85
N GLY A 11 -16.34 12.56 -9.53
CA GLY A 11 -15.27 12.74 -10.51
C GLY A 11 -14.01 11.97 -10.12
N VAL A 12 -13.36 11.34 -11.09
CA VAL A 12 -12.06 10.67 -10.89
C VAL A 12 -11.12 11.04 -12.03
N ALA A 13 -9.83 11.11 -11.75
CA ALA A 13 -8.82 11.32 -12.78
C ALA A 13 -7.48 10.73 -12.40
N GLN A 14 -6.73 10.31 -13.42
CA GLN A 14 -5.40 9.75 -13.29
C GLN A 14 -4.48 10.35 -14.37
N TYR A 15 -3.20 10.49 -14.04
CA TYR A 15 -2.21 10.92 -15.01
C TYR A 15 -0.86 10.25 -14.75
N THR A 16 -0.24 9.79 -15.85
CA THR A 16 1.12 9.26 -15.87
C THR A 16 1.94 10.12 -16.80
N GLN A 17 2.95 10.79 -16.24
CA GLN A 17 3.84 11.64 -17.01
C GLN A 17 4.82 10.78 -17.84
N PRO A 18 5.02 11.09 -19.14
CA PRO A 18 5.96 10.35 -19.97
C PRO A 18 7.38 10.35 -19.40
N LYS A 19 8.08 9.21 -19.53
CA LYS A 19 9.40 8.97 -18.93
C LYS A 19 10.50 9.88 -19.47
N ASP A 20 10.32 10.33 -20.70
CA ASP A 20 11.27 11.05 -21.53
C ASP A 20 10.98 12.55 -21.62
N VAL A 21 9.98 13.06 -20.90
CA VAL A 21 9.65 14.49 -20.86
C VAL A 21 10.88 15.32 -20.47
N GLU A 22 11.22 16.36 -21.24
CA GLU A 22 12.39 17.21 -20.95
C GLU A 22 12.13 18.19 -19.81
N ARG A 23 10.91 18.71 -19.72
CA ARG A 23 10.44 19.64 -18.69
C ARG A 23 9.29 19.00 -17.92
N PRO A 24 9.59 18.09 -16.97
CA PRO A 24 8.56 17.43 -16.20
C PRO A 24 7.82 18.42 -15.30
N LEU A 25 6.52 18.18 -15.11
CA LEU A 25 5.76 18.79 -14.02
C LEU A 25 6.33 18.31 -12.69
N ASP A 26 6.36 19.22 -11.72
CA ASP A 26 6.60 18.88 -10.32
C ASP A 26 5.35 18.20 -9.72
N PRO A 27 5.43 17.62 -8.50
CA PRO A 27 4.28 16.97 -7.89
C PRO A 27 3.06 17.88 -7.72
N MET A 28 3.26 19.18 -7.44
CA MET A 28 2.18 20.16 -7.41
C MET A 28 1.48 20.30 -8.77
N GLY A 29 2.24 20.46 -9.85
CA GLY A 29 1.72 20.52 -11.21
C GLY A 29 0.99 19.25 -11.64
N LEU A 30 1.49 18.08 -11.23
CA LEU A 30 0.81 16.80 -11.44
C LEU A 30 -0.54 16.77 -10.70
N MET A 31 -0.58 17.15 -9.42
CA MET A 31 -1.82 17.23 -8.63
C MET A 31 -2.82 18.23 -9.22
N VAL A 32 -2.37 19.43 -9.62
CA VAL A 32 -3.23 20.45 -10.26
C VAL A 32 -3.88 19.88 -11.52
N ARG A 33 -3.10 19.16 -12.35
CA ARG A 33 -3.60 18.55 -13.58
C ARG A 33 -4.73 17.55 -13.31
N VAL A 34 -4.51 16.59 -12.40
CA VAL A 34 -5.52 15.56 -12.11
C VAL A 34 -6.71 16.11 -11.34
N CYS A 35 -6.51 17.10 -10.46
CA CYS A 35 -7.63 17.77 -9.78
C CYS A 35 -8.54 18.48 -10.78
N ARG A 36 -7.98 19.22 -11.75
CA ARG A 36 -8.78 19.84 -12.82
C ARG A 36 -9.52 18.78 -13.64
N ALA A 37 -8.84 17.72 -14.04
CA ALA A 37 -9.47 16.62 -14.77
C ALA A 37 -10.59 15.93 -13.97
N ALA A 38 -10.45 15.75 -12.65
CA ALA A 38 -11.52 15.17 -11.83
C ALA A 38 -12.72 16.11 -11.66
N LEU A 39 -12.48 17.44 -11.62
CA LEU A 39 -13.56 18.44 -11.62
C LEU A 39 -14.28 18.47 -12.98
N GLU A 40 -13.53 18.34 -14.07
CA GLU A 40 -14.06 18.25 -15.44
C GLU A 40 -14.84 16.94 -15.65
N ASP A 41 -14.36 15.80 -15.13
CA ASP A 41 -15.02 14.49 -15.22
C ASP A 41 -16.41 14.52 -14.55
N ALA A 42 -16.54 15.22 -13.42
CA ALA A 42 -17.85 15.42 -12.81
C ALA A 42 -18.80 16.28 -13.68
N SER A 43 -18.25 17.08 -14.60
CA SER A 43 -18.97 17.95 -15.55
C SER A 43 -19.78 19.17 -15.02
N PRO A 44 -19.56 19.77 -13.83
CA PRO A 44 -20.23 21.01 -13.47
C PRO A 44 -19.27 22.22 -13.44
N GLU A 45 -19.71 23.34 -14.01
CA GLU A 45 -18.97 24.63 -13.99
C GLU A 45 -18.70 25.17 -12.56
N ARG A 46 -19.30 24.57 -11.52
CA ARG A 46 -19.37 25.15 -10.16
C ARG A 46 -19.10 24.22 -8.98
N ILE A 47 -18.80 22.92 -9.17
CA ILE A 47 -18.55 22.04 -8.01
C ILE A 47 -17.36 22.51 -7.18
N GLY A 48 -16.40 23.23 -7.77
CA GLY A 48 -15.29 23.87 -7.07
C GLY A 48 -15.74 24.80 -5.93
N ASP A 49 -16.88 25.49 -6.08
CA ASP A 49 -17.46 26.38 -5.05
C ASP A 49 -18.03 25.60 -3.84
N HIS A 50 -18.25 24.30 -4.01
CA HIS A 50 -18.88 23.42 -3.03
C HIS A 50 -17.87 22.54 -2.28
N ILE A 51 -16.59 22.56 -2.68
CA ILE A 51 -15.53 21.80 -1.99
C ILE A 51 -15.28 22.44 -0.63
N ASP A 52 -15.68 21.74 0.43
CA ASP A 52 -15.49 22.19 1.80
C ASP A 52 -14.17 21.66 2.39
N ALA A 53 -13.64 20.54 1.87
CA ALA A 53 -12.40 19.93 2.32
C ALA A 53 -11.48 19.49 1.16
N LEU A 54 -10.19 19.80 1.28
CA LEU A 54 -9.13 19.34 0.40
C LEU A 54 -8.13 18.49 1.20
N HIS A 55 -7.92 17.26 0.75
CA HIS A 55 -6.92 16.35 1.31
C HIS A 55 -5.82 16.07 0.30
N VAL A 56 -4.58 16.31 0.72
CA VAL A 56 -3.39 15.95 -0.04
C VAL A 56 -2.70 14.77 0.64
N VAL A 57 -2.55 13.68 -0.11
CA VAL A 57 -1.79 12.49 0.32
C VAL A 57 -0.31 12.86 0.38
N ASN A 58 0.36 12.39 1.43
CA ASN A 58 1.77 12.68 1.72
C ASN A 58 2.69 12.42 0.51
N LEU A 59 3.49 13.43 0.17
CA LEU A 59 4.52 13.43 -0.87
C LEU A 59 5.86 13.12 -0.20
N PHE A 60 6.42 11.94 -0.43
CA PHE A 60 7.62 11.54 0.32
C PHE A 60 8.95 11.94 -0.37
N GLN A 61 8.91 12.26 -1.65
CA GLN A 61 10.05 12.61 -2.51
C GLN A 61 10.36 14.10 -2.60
N TRP A 62 9.34 14.96 -2.68
CA TRP A 62 9.48 16.41 -2.90
C TRP A 62 8.36 17.15 -2.15
N PRO A 63 8.46 17.26 -0.83
CA PRO A 63 7.45 17.93 -0.02
C PRO A 63 7.44 19.45 -0.26
N TYR A 64 6.29 20.05 0.04
CA TYR A 64 6.09 21.49 0.10
C TYR A 64 5.64 21.87 1.50
N ARG A 65 6.05 23.06 1.95
CA ARG A 65 5.68 23.61 3.26
C ARG A 65 4.17 23.58 3.53
N ASP A 66 3.35 24.01 2.56
CA ASP A 66 1.88 23.97 2.63
C ASP A 66 1.29 23.45 1.31
N ALA A 67 1.49 22.15 1.04
CA ALA A 67 0.98 21.53 -0.18
C ALA A 67 -0.55 21.73 -0.37
N PRO A 68 -1.41 21.52 0.66
CA PRO A 68 -2.84 21.78 0.52
C PRO A 68 -3.19 23.24 0.22
N GLY A 69 -2.53 24.22 0.87
CA GLY A 69 -2.75 25.64 0.63
C GLY A 69 -2.34 26.06 -0.78
N MET A 70 -1.13 25.69 -1.20
CA MET A 70 -0.63 25.96 -2.54
C MET A 70 -1.52 25.35 -3.62
N LEU A 71 -1.99 24.11 -3.42
CA LEU A 71 -2.90 23.46 -4.36
C LEU A 71 -4.26 24.17 -4.44
N SER A 72 -4.81 24.59 -3.29
CA SER A 72 -6.05 25.37 -3.23
C SER A 72 -5.95 26.67 -4.04
N GLU A 73 -4.83 27.38 -3.93
CA GLU A 73 -4.56 28.60 -4.69
C GLU A 73 -4.43 28.33 -6.19
N ALA A 74 -3.66 27.30 -6.57
CA ALA A 74 -3.45 26.92 -7.98
C ALA A 74 -4.73 26.45 -8.69
N LEU A 75 -5.67 25.87 -7.93
CA LEU A 75 -6.98 25.45 -8.41
C LEU A 75 -8.03 26.57 -8.35
N GLY A 76 -7.77 27.68 -7.65
CA GLY A 76 -8.73 28.76 -7.46
C GLY A 76 -9.92 28.41 -6.55
N ILE A 77 -9.78 27.38 -5.71
CA ILE A 77 -10.83 26.92 -4.78
C ILE A 77 -10.58 27.46 -3.37
N ARG A 78 -11.64 27.50 -2.54
CA ARG A 78 -11.58 28.01 -1.15
C ARG A 78 -12.20 27.03 -0.14
N PRO A 79 -11.64 25.80 0.00
CA PRO A 79 -12.11 24.86 0.99
C PRO A 79 -11.90 25.39 2.41
N LYS A 80 -12.82 25.03 3.30
CA LYS A 80 -12.74 25.38 4.72
C LYS A 80 -11.67 24.55 5.43
N GLY A 81 -11.55 23.28 5.06
CA GLY A 81 -10.54 22.34 5.54
C GLY A 81 -9.46 22.08 4.50
N LYS A 82 -8.20 22.11 4.92
CA LYS A 82 -7.04 21.76 4.11
C LYS A 82 -6.16 20.84 4.93
N PHE A 83 -5.88 19.65 4.43
CA PHE A 83 -5.25 18.60 5.22
C PHE A 83 -4.15 17.90 4.44
N TYR A 84 -3.06 17.57 5.14
CA TYR A 84 -1.92 16.84 4.58
C TYR A 84 -1.68 15.56 5.37
N THR A 85 -1.73 14.38 4.74
CA THR A 85 -1.70 13.12 5.50
C THR A 85 -0.32 12.77 6.06
N PRO A 86 -0.24 11.87 7.06
CA PRO A 86 0.97 11.13 7.35
C PRO A 86 1.33 10.16 6.21
N ILE A 87 2.51 9.56 6.28
CA ILE A 87 2.95 8.49 5.37
C ILE A 87 2.05 7.26 5.53
N GLY A 88 1.69 6.63 4.42
CA GLY A 88 0.98 5.35 4.38
C GLY A 88 0.19 5.15 3.09
N GLY A 89 0.41 4.02 2.40
CA GLY A 89 -0.38 3.62 1.24
C GLY A 89 -1.85 3.35 1.54
N ASN A 90 -2.25 3.23 2.81
CA ASN A 90 -3.65 3.13 3.21
C ASN A 90 -4.42 4.46 3.14
N THR A 91 -3.69 5.58 3.16
CA THR A 91 -4.29 6.91 3.35
C THR A 91 -5.31 7.32 2.29
N PRO A 92 -5.18 6.98 0.99
CA PRO A 92 -6.23 7.30 0.01
C PRO A 92 -7.60 6.70 0.36
N GLN A 93 -7.64 5.41 0.70
CA GLN A 93 -8.90 4.74 1.07
C GLN A 93 -9.41 5.22 2.43
N LEU A 94 -8.52 5.45 3.41
CA LEU A 94 -8.87 6.05 4.70
C LEU A 94 -9.58 7.41 4.51
N LEU A 95 -9.06 8.25 3.61
CA LEU A 95 -9.64 9.54 3.30
C LEU A 95 -11.02 9.39 2.64
N VAL A 96 -11.22 8.43 1.75
CA VAL A 96 -12.54 8.13 1.18
C VAL A 96 -13.51 7.67 2.27
N ASN A 97 -13.12 6.73 3.12
CA ASN A 97 -13.96 6.25 4.23
C ASN A 97 -14.37 7.39 5.17
N ARG A 98 -13.42 8.29 5.48
CA ARG A 98 -13.68 9.50 6.25
C ARG A 98 -14.61 10.48 5.54
N ALA A 99 -14.37 10.75 4.26
CA ALA A 99 -15.20 11.63 3.45
C ALA A 99 -16.64 11.12 3.38
N CYS A 100 -16.85 9.80 3.25
CA CYS A 100 -18.20 9.22 3.30
C CYS A 100 -18.92 9.51 4.62
N ARG A 101 -18.24 9.41 5.78
CA ARG A 101 -18.83 9.75 7.09
C ARG A 101 -19.19 11.23 7.19
N GLU A 102 -18.31 12.12 6.72
CA GLU A 102 -18.52 13.57 6.77
C GLU A 102 -19.62 14.01 5.79
N LEU A 103 -19.66 13.44 4.59
CA LEU A 103 -20.71 13.71 3.58
C LEU A 103 -22.06 13.17 4.05
N ALA A 104 -22.12 11.93 4.54
CA ALA A 104 -23.37 11.30 4.96
C ALA A 104 -24.04 12.00 6.15
N SER A 105 -23.24 12.59 7.04
CA SER A 105 -23.72 13.40 8.17
C SER A 105 -24.04 14.85 7.80
N GLY A 106 -23.69 15.30 6.59
CA GLY A 106 -23.86 16.68 6.16
C GLY A 106 -22.83 17.66 6.72
N ALA A 107 -21.73 17.17 7.30
CA ALA A 107 -20.66 18.01 7.83
C ALA A 107 -19.90 18.76 6.71
N VAL A 108 -19.84 18.17 5.52
CA VAL A 108 -19.24 18.74 4.30
C VAL A 108 -20.14 18.48 3.09
N ARG A 109 -20.07 19.33 2.06
CA ARG A 109 -20.86 19.20 0.83
C ARG A 109 -20.10 18.49 -0.28
N ALA A 110 -18.80 18.74 -0.40
CA ALA A 110 -17.90 18.05 -1.31
C ALA A 110 -16.47 18.00 -0.75
N VAL A 111 -15.74 16.96 -1.14
CA VAL A 111 -14.37 16.67 -0.71
C VAL A 111 -13.52 16.36 -1.94
N LEU A 112 -12.34 16.97 -2.03
CA LEU A 112 -11.35 16.66 -3.06
C LEU A 112 -10.14 15.97 -2.41
N ILE A 113 -9.76 14.82 -2.95
CA ILE A 113 -8.61 14.02 -2.49
C ILE A 113 -7.63 13.89 -3.65
N THR A 114 -6.34 14.14 -3.42
CA THR A 114 -5.31 13.97 -4.45
C THR A 114 -3.95 13.59 -3.87
N GLY A 115 -3.08 13.07 -4.71
CA GLY A 115 -1.67 12.86 -4.42
C GLY A 115 -0.88 12.68 -5.72
N ALA A 116 0.45 12.80 -5.62
CA ALA A 116 1.35 12.63 -6.76
C ALA A 116 2.74 12.17 -6.32
N GLU A 117 3.43 11.48 -7.21
CA GLU A 117 4.87 11.22 -7.10
C GLU A 117 5.56 11.62 -8.41
N ALA A 118 6.83 12.05 -8.33
CA ALA A 118 7.63 12.48 -9.50
C ALA A 118 9.08 11.98 -9.41
N ILE A 119 9.24 10.75 -8.92
CA ILE A 119 10.55 10.18 -8.56
C ILE A 119 11.40 9.88 -9.78
N CYS A 120 10.79 9.51 -10.91
CA CYS A 120 11.53 9.27 -12.14
C CYS A 120 12.22 10.56 -12.59
N SER A 121 11.51 11.69 -12.56
CA SER A 121 12.07 12.99 -12.91
C SER A 121 13.20 13.43 -11.97
N VAL A 122 13.02 13.27 -10.65
CA VAL A 122 14.08 13.53 -9.66
C VAL A 122 15.32 12.67 -9.95
N LYS A 123 15.17 11.37 -10.20
CA LYS A 123 16.31 10.50 -10.50
C LYS A 123 17.00 10.85 -11.82
N ARG A 124 16.26 11.27 -12.84
CA ARG A 124 16.84 11.74 -14.11
C ARG A 124 17.67 13.01 -13.89
N ALA A 125 17.19 13.93 -13.06
CA ALA A 125 17.90 15.16 -12.72
C ALA A 125 19.17 14.89 -11.91
N LEU A 126 19.10 14.04 -10.88
CA LEU A 126 20.27 13.61 -10.11
C LEU A 126 21.32 12.89 -10.97
N ALA A 127 20.90 12.25 -12.05
CA ALA A 127 21.80 11.64 -13.04
C ALA A 127 22.31 12.62 -14.11
N GLY A 128 22.04 13.93 -13.99
CA GLY A 128 22.48 14.97 -14.93
C GLY A 128 21.81 14.91 -16.30
N ARG A 129 20.68 14.20 -16.44
CA ARG A 129 20.00 13.99 -17.74
C ARG A 129 19.02 15.09 -18.10
N ILE A 130 18.48 15.79 -17.11
CA ILE A 130 17.55 16.92 -17.25
C ILE A 130 17.82 17.95 -16.16
N ALA A 131 17.33 19.17 -16.35
CA ALA A 131 17.23 20.19 -15.30
C ALA A 131 15.78 20.24 -14.78
N LEU A 132 15.61 20.39 -13.47
CA LEU A 132 14.31 20.64 -12.85
C LEU A 132 14.15 22.14 -12.62
N ASP A 133 13.14 22.74 -13.23
CA ASP A 133 12.69 24.10 -12.94
C ASP A 133 11.54 24.05 -11.93
N TRP A 134 11.79 23.35 -10.81
CA TRP A 134 10.78 23.10 -9.78
C TRP A 134 10.98 24.07 -8.61
N PRO A 135 9.89 24.43 -7.90
CA PRO A 135 10.01 25.13 -6.63
C PRO A 135 10.87 24.37 -5.63
N GLU A 136 11.54 25.10 -4.74
CA GLU A 136 12.36 24.51 -3.69
C GLU A 136 11.52 23.59 -2.79
N SER A 137 12.05 22.39 -2.53
CA SER A 137 11.41 21.45 -1.60
C SER A 137 11.59 21.94 -0.16
N SER A 138 10.54 21.79 0.64
CA SER A 138 10.55 22.20 2.04
C SER A 138 9.77 21.22 2.91
N SER A 139 10.22 21.04 4.15
CA SER A 139 9.50 20.21 5.11
C SER A 139 8.08 20.75 5.32
N PRO A 140 7.07 19.87 5.38
CA PRO A 140 5.69 20.28 5.60
C PRO A 140 5.54 20.94 6.97
N GLU A 141 4.81 22.06 7.04
CA GLU A 141 4.54 22.78 8.27
C GLU A 141 3.57 22.00 9.19
N ARG A 142 2.74 21.15 8.60
CA ARG A 142 1.70 20.40 9.29
C ARG A 142 1.47 19.03 8.65
N ILE A 143 1.25 18.03 9.50
CA ILE A 143 0.83 16.67 9.13
C ILE A 143 -0.41 16.33 9.98
N ASP A 144 -1.49 15.93 9.33
CA ASP A 144 -2.80 15.68 9.92
C ASP A 144 -3.07 14.19 10.15
N GLY A 145 -2.77 13.70 11.33
CA GLY A 145 -3.07 12.33 11.75
C GLY A 145 -1.97 11.72 12.61
N ASP A 146 -2.03 10.40 12.82
CA ASP A 146 -0.99 9.66 13.54
C ASP A 146 0.29 9.56 12.69
N ASN A 147 1.29 10.34 13.10
CA ASN A 147 2.61 10.42 12.46
C ASN A 147 3.70 9.70 13.27
N ARG A 148 3.33 8.71 14.11
CA ARG A 148 4.33 7.92 14.82
C ARG A 148 5.21 7.11 13.84
N PRO A 149 6.50 6.85 14.18
CA PRO A 149 7.40 6.07 13.33
C PRO A 149 6.84 4.68 13.00
N GLY A 150 7.08 4.19 11.78
CA GLY A 150 6.57 2.89 11.33
C GLY A 150 7.24 1.67 11.97
N VAL A 151 8.37 1.85 12.65
CA VAL A 151 9.16 0.79 13.31
C VAL A 151 9.62 1.25 14.68
N SER A 152 9.95 0.30 15.57
CA SER A 152 10.65 0.59 16.83
C SER A 152 12.12 0.91 16.56
N GLN A 153 12.82 1.43 17.58
CA GLN A 153 14.26 1.67 17.46
C GLN A 153 15.03 0.36 17.20
N LEU A 154 14.66 -0.73 17.90
CA LEU A 154 15.28 -2.04 17.67
C LEU A 154 15.07 -2.53 16.24
N GLU A 155 13.86 -2.43 15.69
CA GLU A 155 13.58 -2.79 14.30
C GLU A 155 14.38 -1.91 13.31
N ALA A 156 14.48 -0.61 13.58
CA ALA A 156 15.30 0.32 12.80
C ALA A 156 16.79 -0.04 12.87
N ASP A 157 17.27 -0.52 14.01
CA ASP A 157 18.67 -0.89 14.19
C ASP A 157 19.08 -2.03 13.24
N TYR A 158 18.15 -2.95 12.95
CA TYR A 158 18.28 -4.03 11.96
C TYR A 158 17.85 -3.62 10.54
N ASP A 159 17.75 -2.31 10.25
CA ASP A 159 17.33 -1.72 8.96
C ASP A 159 15.94 -2.14 8.47
N LEU A 160 15.07 -2.62 9.38
CA LEU A 160 13.72 -3.04 9.03
C LEU A 160 12.79 -1.86 8.73
N PHE A 161 13.28 -0.62 8.85
CA PHE A 161 12.62 0.55 8.28
C PHE A 161 12.46 0.45 6.75
N PHE A 162 13.37 -0.22 6.03
CA PHE A 162 13.24 -0.38 4.58
C PHE A 162 12.21 -1.47 4.25
N PRO A 163 11.13 -1.17 3.51
CA PRO A 163 10.12 -2.17 3.15
C PRO A 163 10.71 -3.36 2.40
N ALA A 164 11.70 -3.12 1.53
CA ALA A 164 12.39 -4.18 0.80
C ALA A 164 13.14 -5.17 1.71
N VAL A 165 13.43 -4.83 2.97
CA VAL A 165 14.06 -5.71 3.96
C VAL A 165 12.99 -6.35 4.87
N MET A 166 11.96 -5.60 5.29
CA MET A 166 10.91 -6.10 6.16
C MET A 166 9.97 -7.10 5.47
N TYR A 167 9.46 -6.79 4.27
CA TYR A 167 8.46 -7.64 3.60
C TYR A 167 8.95 -9.06 3.25
N PRO A 168 10.24 -9.29 2.92
CA PRO A 168 10.78 -10.65 2.85
C PRO A 168 10.60 -11.51 4.10
N LEU A 169 10.56 -10.91 5.30
CA LEU A 169 10.29 -11.66 6.54
C LEU A 169 8.87 -12.24 6.52
N PHE A 170 7.88 -11.47 6.07
CA PHE A 170 6.53 -12.00 5.90
C PHE A 170 6.49 -13.12 4.85
N GLU A 171 7.26 -12.99 3.78
CA GLU A 171 7.30 -13.99 2.71
C GLU A 171 7.87 -15.33 3.16
N THR A 172 9.00 -15.32 3.88
CA THR A 172 9.59 -16.56 4.38
C THR A 172 8.70 -17.21 5.44
N ALA A 173 8.02 -16.42 6.28
CA ALA A 173 6.99 -16.93 7.20
C ALA A 173 5.79 -17.56 6.45
N LEU A 174 5.28 -16.92 5.40
CA LEU A 174 4.20 -17.44 4.56
C LEU A 174 4.59 -18.71 3.83
N ARG A 175 5.80 -18.77 3.29
CA ARG A 175 6.33 -19.97 2.67
C ARG A 175 6.29 -21.14 3.65
N ALA A 176 6.88 -20.95 4.84
CA ALA A 176 6.92 -21.97 5.87
C ALA A 176 5.52 -22.42 6.32
N SER A 177 4.61 -21.47 6.58
CA SER A 177 3.25 -21.81 7.04
C SER A 177 2.37 -22.45 5.97
N SER A 178 2.66 -22.19 4.69
CA SER A 178 1.98 -22.83 3.56
C SER A 178 2.46 -24.25 3.25
N GLY A 179 3.59 -24.68 3.84
CA GLY A 179 4.22 -25.97 3.54
C GLY A 179 4.85 -26.07 2.15
N ARG A 180 4.93 -24.96 1.39
CA ARG A 180 5.59 -24.92 0.08
C ARG A 180 7.11 -24.95 0.26
N GLY A 181 7.79 -25.84 -0.45
CA GLY A 181 9.24 -25.78 -0.59
C GLY A 181 9.70 -24.54 -1.38
N VAL A 182 10.99 -24.20 -1.32
CA VAL A 182 11.57 -22.99 -1.93
C VAL A 182 11.19 -22.83 -3.41
N SER A 183 11.39 -23.86 -4.24
CA SER A 183 11.07 -23.79 -5.68
C SER A 183 9.56 -23.63 -5.93
N GLY A 184 8.74 -24.44 -5.26
CA GLY A 184 7.29 -24.40 -5.43
C GLY A 184 6.67 -23.08 -4.96
N HIS A 185 7.26 -22.46 -3.93
CA HIS A 185 6.86 -21.13 -3.49
C HIS A 185 7.26 -20.05 -4.51
N ARG A 186 8.49 -20.09 -5.04
CA ARG A 186 8.92 -19.16 -6.10
C ARG A 186 8.01 -19.23 -7.35
N GLU A 187 7.63 -20.43 -7.78
CA GLU A 187 6.68 -20.61 -8.89
C GLU A 187 5.30 -20.04 -8.58
N TYR A 188 4.82 -20.21 -7.33
CA TYR A 188 3.58 -19.62 -6.88
C TYR A 188 3.64 -18.07 -6.93
N LEU A 189 4.72 -17.46 -6.44
CA LEU A 189 4.92 -16.01 -6.54
C LEU A 189 4.94 -15.53 -7.99
N GLY A 190 5.64 -16.25 -8.88
CA GLY A 190 5.69 -15.93 -10.31
C GLY A 190 4.30 -15.91 -10.95
N ARG A 191 3.47 -16.93 -10.72
CA ARG A 191 2.10 -16.99 -11.25
C ARG A 191 1.21 -15.89 -10.68
N LEU A 192 1.35 -15.59 -9.38
CA LEU A 192 0.61 -14.49 -8.76
C LEU A 192 0.99 -13.16 -9.42
N TRP A 193 2.28 -12.86 -9.57
CA TRP A 193 2.76 -11.60 -10.14
C TRP A 193 2.49 -11.46 -11.65
N GLU A 194 2.47 -12.57 -12.40
CA GLU A 194 2.11 -12.58 -13.83
C GLU A 194 0.70 -12.01 -14.05
N ARG A 195 -0.26 -12.30 -13.15
CA ARG A 195 -1.62 -11.72 -13.20
C ARG A 195 -1.59 -10.20 -13.09
N PHE A 196 -0.80 -9.67 -12.15
CA PHE A 196 -0.64 -8.22 -11.96
C PHE A 196 0.08 -7.58 -13.15
N SER A 197 1.12 -8.22 -13.68
CA SER A 197 1.84 -7.75 -14.86
C SER A 197 0.95 -7.69 -16.11
N ARG A 198 0.07 -8.68 -16.29
CA ARG A 198 -0.91 -8.69 -17.38
C ARG A 198 -1.90 -7.53 -17.26
N ALA A 199 -2.50 -7.34 -16.09
CA ALA A 199 -3.41 -6.20 -15.86
C ALA A 199 -2.72 -4.85 -16.11
N ALA A 200 -1.46 -4.68 -15.67
CA ALA A 200 -0.70 -3.47 -15.98
C ALA A 200 -0.42 -3.28 -17.48
N SER A 201 -0.25 -4.36 -18.25
CA SER A 201 0.02 -4.26 -19.69
C SER A 201 -1.14 -3.64 -20.48
N GLU A 202 -2.36 -3.87 -20.00
CA GLU A 202 -3.61 -3.39 -20.60
C GLU A 202 -3.99 -1.99 -20.08
N ASN A 203 -3.53 -1.61 -18.88
CA ASN A 203 -3.82 -0.31 -18.29
C ASN A 203 -3.05 0.84 -18.96
N PRO A 204 -3.72 1.88 -19.51
CA PRO A 204 -3.06 3.00 -20.20
C PRO A 204 -2.23 3.89 -19.28
N HIS A 205 -2.50 3.89 -17.97
CA HIS A 205 -1.77 4.66 -16.97
C HIS A 205 -0.56 3.89 -16.39
N ALA A 206 -0.41 2.60 -16.68
CA ALA A 206 0.69 1.81 -16.14
C ALA A 206 2.07 2.27 -16.66
N TRP A 207 3.04 2.29 -15.76
CA TRP A 207 4.42 2.66 -16.06
C TRP A 207 5.16 1.60 -16.88
N VAL A 208 4.90 0.32 -16.61
CA VAL A 208 5.45 -0.82 -17.35
C VAL A 208 4.29 -1.56 -18.01
N ARG A 209 4.18 -1.40 -19.32
CA ARG A 209 3.12 -2.03 -20.13
C ARG A 209 3.55 -3.30 -20.85
N LYS A 210 4.73 -3.83 -20.52
CA LYS A 210 5.18 -5.15 -21.00
C LYS A 210 4.60 -6.22 -20.07
N ALA A 211 3.78 -7.12 -20.61
CA ALA A 211 3.40 -8.33 -19.89
C ALA A 211 4.63 -9.23 -19.70
N LEU A 212 4.86 -9.68 -18.47
CA LEU A 212 5.92 -10.60 -18.10
C LEU A 212 5.34 -11.94 -17.69
N SER A 213 5.98 -13.01 -18.13
CA SER A 213 5.65 -14.36 -17.70
C SER A 213 6.08 -14.63 -16.25
N ALA A 214 5.44 -15.60 -15.60
CA ALA A 214 5.84 -16.07 -14.28
C ALA A 214 7.33 -16.44 -14.18
N ARG A 215 7.89 -16.98 -15.28
CA ARG A 215 9.31 -17.29 -15.40
C ARG A 215 10.17 -16.02 -15.46
N GLU A 216 9.86 -15.06 -16.33
CA GLU A 216 10.60 -13.80 -16.43
C GLU A 216 10.63 -13.02 -15.10
N ILE A 217 9.54 -13.10 -14.32
CA ILE A 217 9.43 -12.46 -13.01
C ILE A 217 10.37 -13.11 -11.97
N THR A 218 10.48 -14.44 -12.00
CA THR A 218 11.17 -15.24 -10.97
C THR A 218 12.62 -15.58 -11.31
N GLU A 219 12.99 -15.57 -12.59
CA GLU A 219 14.32 -15.90 -13.07
C GLU A 219 15.30 -14.78 -12.70
N VAL A 220 16.37 -15.16 -12.00
CA VAL A 220 17.43 -14.25 -11.59
C VAL A 220 18.33 -14.01 -12.80
N THR A 221 18.36 -12.76 -13.25
CA THR A 221 19.28 -12.28 -14.30
C THR A 221 19.99 -11.01 -13.80
N PRO A 222 21.02 -10.49 -14.48
CA PRO A 222 21.61 -9.20 -14.12
C PRO A 222 20.57 -8.06 -14.04
N GLU A 223 19.56 -8.07 -14.90
CA GLU A 223 18.48 -7.07 -14.97
C GLU A 223 17.39 -7.30 -13.93
N ASN A 224 17.19 -8.56 -13.51
CA ASN A 224 16.19 -9.03 -12.54
C ASN A 224 16.83 -9.75 -11.34
N ARG A 225 17.94 -9.23 -10.83
CA ARG A 225 18.63 -9.80 -9.67
C ARG A 225 17.74 -9.79 -8.42
N TYR A 226 18.14 -10.55 -7.41
CA TYR A 226 17.61 -10.35 -6.06
C TYR A 226 17.89 -8.92 -5.57
N ILE A 227 16.85 -8.30 -5.00
CA ILE A 227 17.02 -7.08 -4.20
C ILE A 227 17.29 -7.51 -2.76
N ASN A 228 16.37 -8.29 -2.21
CA ASN A 228 16.56 -9.06 -0.99
C ASN A 228 15.80 -10.36 -1.19
N TYR A 229 16.44 -11.50 -0.96
CA TYR A 229 15.79 -12.80 -1.04
C TYR A 229 14.56 -12.83 -0.12
N PRO A 230 13.39 -13.32 -0.59
CA PRO A 230 13.20 -14.11 -1.81
C PRO A 230 12.79 -13.30 -3.06
N TYR A 231 12.86 -11.98 -3.02
CA TYR A 231 12.34 -11.11 -4.08
C TYR A 231 13.39 -10.67 -5.10
N THR A 232 13.16 -11.06 -6.34
CA THR A 232 13.79 -10.43 -7.51
C THR A 232 13.28 -9.00 -7.67
N LYS A 233 13.96 -8.21 -8.50
CA LYS A 233 13.57 -6.82 -8.79
C LYS A 233 12.12 -6.68 -9.25
N TYR A 234 11.61 -7.58 -10.09
CA TYR A 234 10.21 -7.53 -10.56
C TYR A 234 9.17 -7.86 -9.49
N MET A 235 9.57 -8.39 -8.33
CA MET A 235 8.69 -8.64 -7.18
C MET A 235 8.67 -7.48 -6.17
N ASN A 236 9.37 -6.38 -6.46
CA ASN A 236 9.41 -5.20 -5.60
C ASN A 236 8.55 -4.08 -6.21
N ALA A 237 7.92 -3.26 -5.36
CA ALA A 237 7.25 -2.04 -5.79
C ALA A 237 8.19 -1.14 -6.61
N ASN A 238 7.70 -0.66 -7.75
CA ASN A 238 8.42 0.28 -8.61
C ASN A 238 8.05 1.72 -8.25
N ILE A 239 8.79 2.31 -7.32
CA ILE A 239 8.60 3.72 -6.95
C ILE A 239 9.14 4.72 -7.99
N ASN A 240 9.82 4.25 -9.03
CA ASN A 240 10.47 5.11 -10.01
C ASN A 240 9.50 5.59 -11.08
N VAL A 241 8.48 6.35 -10.67
CA VAL A 241 7.35 6.78 -11.50
C VAL A 241 7.03 8.25 -11.28
N ASP A 242 6.36 8.82 -12.28
CA ASP A 242 5.77 10.14 -12.23
C ASP A 242 4.26 10.00 -12.49
N GLN A 243 3.47 9.93 -11.42
CA GLN A 243 2.04 9.58 -11.47
C GLN A 243 1.25 10.38 -10.44
N ALA A 244 0.01 10.73 -10.79
CA ALA A 244 -0.93 11.40 -9.90
C ALA A 244 -2.36 10.91 -10.13
N ALA A 245 -3.18 11.03 -9.09
CA ALA A 245 -4.61 10.77 -9.15
C ALA A 245 -5.39 11.77 -8.30
N ALA A 246 -6.66 11.96 -8.65
CA ALA A 246 -7.60 12.74 -7.86
C ALA A 246 -8.99 12.07 -7.86
N VAL A 247 -9.69 12.23 -6.74
CA VAL A 247 -11.08 11.80 -6.56
C VAL A 247 -11.86 12.96 -5.95
N LEU A 248 -12.96 13.32 -6.61
CA LEU A 248 -13.96 14.27 -6.15
C LEU A 248 -15.16 13.51 -5.61
N MET A 249 -15.50 13.78 -4.35
CA MET A 249 -16.66 13.18 -3.68
C MET A 249 -17.68 14.25 -3.33
N THR A 250 -18.95 13.92 -3.44
CA THR A 250 -20.05 14.76 -2.97
C THR A 250 -21.25 13.89 -2.59
N THR A 251 -22.42 14.48 -2.40
CA THR A 251 -23.66 13.78 -2.10
C THR A 251 -24.56 13.72 -3.34
N GLU A 252 -25.43 12.72 -3.45
CA GLU A 252 -26.47 12.68 -4.48
C GLU A 252 -27.25 13.99 -4.56
N GLU A 253 -27.63 14.57 -3.41
CA GLU A 253 -28.36 15.83 -3.38
C GLU A 253 -27.59 16.97 -4.05
N THR A 254 -26.31 17.11 -3.70
CA THR A 254 -25.45 18.15 -4.28
C THR A 254 -25.20 17.90 -5.76
N ALA A 255 -24.99 16.64 -6.15
CA ALA A 255 -24.81 16.25 -7.54
C ALA A 255 -26.05 16.54 -8.40
N ARG A 256 -27.25 16.20 -7.93
CA ARG A 256 -28.52 16.52 -8.60
C ARG A 256 -28.72 18.03 -8.74
N ARG A 257 -28.45 18.80 -7.68
CA ARG A 257 -28.57 20.26 -7.69
C ARG A 257 -27.63 20.91 -8.71
N LEU A 258 -26.47 20.32 -8.94
CA LEU A 258 -25.44 20.81 -9.86
C LEU A 258 -25.55 20.22 -11.27
N GLY A 259 -26.50 19.31 -11.52
CA GLY A 259 -26.70 18.70 -12.83
C GLY A 259 -25.62 17.69 -13.23
N ILE A 260 -24.92 17.09 -12.26
CA ILE A 260 -23.97 16.00 -12.52
C ILE A 260 -24.76 14.77 -12.99
N ASP A 261 -24.36 14.16 -14.11
CA ASP A 261 -25.04 13.00 -14.69
C ASP A 261 -25.03 11.78 -13.72
N PRO A 262 -26.20 11.27 -13.29
CA PRO A 262 -26.30 10.07 -12.47
C PRO A 262 -25.65 8.82 -13.07
N GLY A 263 -25.50 8.75 -14.40
CA GLY A 263 -24.83 7.65 -15.08
C GLY A 263 -23.34 7.52 -14.72
N ALA A 264 -22.70 8.62 -14.29
CA ALA A 264 -21.29 8.66 -13.91
C ALA A 264 -21.04 8.47 -12.40
N TRP A 265 -22.08 8.34 -11.58
CA TRP A 265 -21.90 8.24 -10.12
C TRP A 265 -21.41 6.84 -9.73
N VAL A 266 -20.45 6.77 -8.82
CA VAL A 266 -20.00 5.52 -8.20
C VAL A 266 -20.22 5.63 -6.70
N TYR A 267 -20.80 4.61 -6.11
CA TYR A 267 -21.23 4.63 -4.71
C TYR A 267 -20.22 3.87 -3.86
N PRO A 268 -19.61 4.53 -2.85
CA PRO A 268 -19.00 3.81 -1.74
C PRO A 268 -20.10 3.11 -0.94
N LEU A 269 -20.13 1.78 -0.97
CA LEU A 269 -21.15 0.95 -0.33
C LEU A 269 -20.78 0.63 1.13
N GLY A 270 -19.50 0.45 1.41
CA GLY A 270 -18.99 0.19 2.75
C GLY A 270 -17.50 0.43 2.86
N GLY A 271 -16.99 0.58 4.07
CA GLY A 271 -15.56 0.76 4.29
C GLY A 271 -15.18 0.74 5.77
N ALA A 272 -13.98 0.26 6.05
CA ALA A 272 -13.47 0.15 7.41
C ALA A 272 -11.95 0.39 7.45
N ASP A 273 -11.47 0.83 8.60
CA ASP A 273 -10.08 1.23 8.85
C ASP A 273 -9.58 0.55 10.13
N LEU A 274 -8.56 -0.32 10.04
CA LEU A 274 -7.98 -1.01 11.20
C LEU A 274 -6.45 -1.11 11.09
N CYS A 275 -5.79 -1.30 12.22
CA CYS A 275 -4.35 -1.51 12.31
C CYS A 275 -4.02 -2.86 12.93
N ASP A 276 -3.01 -3.54 12.39
CA ASP A 276 -2.36 -4.64 13.11
C ASP A 276 -1.53 -4.08 14.27
N VAL A 277 -1.10 -4.97 15.18
CA VAL A 277 -0.09 -4.62 16.19
C VAL A 277 1.07 -3.92 15.50
N TRP A 278 1.35 -2.70 15.96
CA TRP A 278 2.12 -1.72 15.20
C TRP A 278 3.51 -2.23 14.80
N ASN A 279 4.29 -2.68 15.78
CA ASN A 279 5.63 -3.23 15.56
C ASN A 279 5.54 -4.70 15.14
N VAL A 280 6.15 -5.03 14.00
CA VAL A 280 6.15 -6.37 13.40
C VAL A 280 6.73 -7.39 14.36
N SER A 281 7.81 -7.03 15.04
CA SER A 281 8.51 -7.87 16.01
C SER A 281 7.62 -8.28 17.20
N ARG A 282 6.51 -7.59 17.43
CA ARG A 282 5.54 -7.89 18.50
C ARG A 282 4.27 -8.60 18.01
N ARG A 283 4.12 -8.88 16.72
CA ARG A 283 2.90 -9.53 16.20
C ARG A 283 2.87 -11.02 16.55
N PRO A 284 1.76 -11.60 17.05
CA PRO A 284 1.66 -13.05 17.30
C PRO A 284 2.13 -13.92 16.14
N ARG A 285 1.82 -13.49 14.91
CA ARG A 285 2.14 -14.16 13.66
C ARG A 285 2.66 -13.17 12.62
N LEU A 286 3.56 -13.63 11.76
CA LEU A 286 4.12 -12.84 10.65
C LEU A 286 3.42 -13.13 9.31
N ASP A 287 2.57 -14.15 9.25
CA ASP A 287 1.89 -14.62 8.04
C ASP A 287 0.36 -14.43 8.11
N ALA A 288 -0.08 -13.49 8.95
CA ALA A 288 -1.48 -13.21 9.23
C ALA A 288 -1.68 -11.72 9.52
N SER A 289 -2.91 -11.24 9.29
CA SER A 289 -3.35 -9.88 9.60
C SER A 289 -4.79 -9.92 10.11
N PRO A 290 -5.01 -9.98 11.43
CA PRO A 290 -6.35 -9.81 11.99
C PRO A 290 -6.99 -8.47 11.61
N ALA A 291 -6.20 -7.43 11.33
CA ALA A 291 -6.73 -6.15 10.90
C ALA A 291 -7.35 -6.20 9.50
N ILE A 292 -6.69 -6.82 8.51
CA ILE A 292 -7.30 -7.02 7.18
C ILE A 292 -8.58 -7.83 7.29
N ARG A 293 -8.54 -8.95 8.03
CA ARG A 293 -9.71 -9.85 8.22
C ARG A 293 -10.93 -9.09 8.75
N ASN A 294 -10.71 -8.28 9.78
CA ASN A 294 -11.79 -7.54 10.40
C ASN A 294 -12.24 -6.35 9.55
N ALA A 295 -11.32 -5.62 8.91
CA ALA A 295 -11.67 -4.48 8.07
C ALA A 295 -12.46 -4.91 6.83
N SER A 296 -12.08 -6.02 6.19
CA SER A 296 -12.84 -6.56 5.05
C SER A 296 -14.24 -7.00 5.46
N ARG A 297 -14.37 -7.70 6.60
CA ARG A 297 -15.66 -8.10 7.16
C ARG A 297 -16.55 -6.89 7.46
N LEU A 298 -16.04 -5.89 8.18
CA LEU A 298 -16.80 -4.68 8.54
C LEU A 298 -17.23 -3.88 7.30
N ALA A 299 -16.35 -3.76 6.31
CA ALA A 299 -16.67 -3.08 5.06
C ALA A 299 -17.78 -3.80 4.28
N LEU A 300 -17.75 -5.14 4.21
CA LEU A 300 -18.80 -5.96 3.60
C LEU A 300 -20.12 -5.87 4.39
N GLU A 301 -20.07 -5.96 5.72
CA GLU A 301 -21.24 -5.81 6.58
C GLU A 301 -21.91 -4.43 6.42
N GLN A 302 -21.12 -3.37 6.31
CA GLN A 302 -21.64 -2.04 6.04
C GLN A 302 -22.33 -1.96 4.67
N ALA A 303 -21.72 -2.57 3.64
CA ALA A 303 -22.30 -2.67 2.31
C ALA A 303 -23.54 -3.58 2.26
N GLY A 304 -23.73 -4.45 3.26
CA GLY A 304 -24.78 -5.46 3.25
C GLY A 304 -24.53 -6.58 2.24
N LEU A 305 -23.26 -6.87 1.96
CA LEU A 305 -22.81 -7.83 0.96
C LEU A 305 -21.96 -8.93 1.59
N ASP A 306 -21.84 -10.05 0.90
CA ASP A 306 -20.86 -11.08 1.17
C ASP A 306 -19.70 -11.01 0.15
N LEU A 307 -18.59 -11.71 0.42
CA LEU A 307 -17.44 -11.76 -0.50
C LEU A 307 -17.82 -12.30 -1.89
N GLY A 308 -18.87 -13.13 -1.97
CA GLY A 308 -19.39 -13.68 -3.23
C GLY A 308 -20.01 -12.63 -4.14
N ASP A 309 -20.41 -11.47 -3.60
CA ASP A 309 -21.02 -10.37 -4.35
C ASP A 309 -19.99 -9.42 -4.97
N ILE A 310 -18.70 -9.63 -4.70
CA ILE A 310 -17.60 -8.82 -5.22
C ILE A 310 -17.12 -9.42 -6.54
N ASP A 311 -17.17 -8.63 -7.61
CA ASP A 311 -16.82 -9.08 -8.97
C ASP A 311 -15.32 -8.95 -9.25
N PHE A 312 -14.68 -7.93 -8.70
CA PHE A 312 -13.25 -7.69 -8.89
C PHE A 312 -12.61 -6.93 -7.72
N PHE A 313 -11.28 -6.94 -7.68
CA PHE A 313 -10.50 -6.35 -6.60
C PHE A 313 -9.45 -5.36 -7.13
N ASP A 314 -9.04 -4.44 -6.25
CA ASP A 314 -7.70 -3.87 -6.29
C ASP A 314 -6.99 -4.14 -4.96
N ILE A 315 -6.19 -5.22 -4.93
CA ILE A 315 -5.43 -5.60 -3.75
C ILE A 315 -4.11 -4.83 -3.72
N TYR A 316 -3.85 -4.13 -2.60
CA TYR A 316 -2.59 -3.41 -2.42
C TYR A 316 -1.39 -4.37 -2.51
N SER A 317 -0.44 -4.05 -3.40
CA SER A 317 0.50 -5.05 -3.94
C SER A 317 1.95 -4.57 -3.97
N CYS A 318 2.42 -3.94 -2.89
CA CYS A 318 3.82 -3.49 -2.78
C CYS A 318 4.81 -4.66 -2.87
N PHE A 319 4.43 -5.82 -2.31
CA PHE A 319 5.19 -7.07 -2.32
C PHE A 319 4.22 -8.26 -2.35
N PRO A 320 4.65 -9.44 -2.85
CA PRO A 320 3.81 -10.63 -2.90
C PRO A 320 3.25 -11.11 -1.56
N SER A 321 3.98 -10.91 -0.47
CA SER A 321 3.51 -11.28 0.86
C SER A 321 2.28 -10.46 1.29
N ALA A 322 2.20 -9.19 0.91
CA ALA A 322 1.05 -8.34 1.21
C ALA A 322 -0.22 -8.87 0.53
N VAL A 323 -0.12 -9.25 -0.74
CA VAL A 323 -1.25 -9.80 -1.51
C VAL A 323 -1.67 -11.16 -0.96
N GLN A 324 -0.71 -12.04 -0.66
CA GLN A 324 -1.00 -13.35 -0.09
C GLN A 324 -1.71 -13.25 1.27
N ILE A 325 -1.24 -12.38 2.16
CA ILE A 325 -1.88 -12.15 3.46
C ILE A 325 -3.27 -11.56 3.25
N ALA A 326 -3.42 -10.58 2.36
CA ALA A 326 -4.72 -10.00 2.06
C ALA A 326 -5.72 -11.06 1.54
N MET A 327 -5.33 -11.86 0.54
CA MET A 327 -6.16 -12.94 0.01
C MET A 327 -6.59 -13.92 1.11
N LYS A 328 -5.63 -14.38 1.93
CA LYS A 328 -5.90 -15.31 3.04
C LYS A 328 -6.88 -14.73 4.06
N GLU A 329 -6.70 -13.47 4.44
CA GLU A 329 -7.50 -12.83 5.50
C GLU A 329 -8.88 -12.38 5.01
N ILE A 330 -9.02 -12.03 3.74
CA ILE A 330 -10.31 -11.71 3.10
C ILE A 330 -11.10 -12.99 2.81
N GLY A 331 -10.42 -14.13 2.58
CA GLY A 331 -11.04 -15.39 2.18
C GLY A 331 -11.05 -15.64 0.67
N ILE A 332 -10.17 -14.97 -0.07
CA ILE A 332 -10.00 -15.15 -1.51
C ILE A 332 -9.15 -16.41 -1.77
N PRO A 333 -9.68 -17.43 -2.47
CA PRO A 333 -8.93 -18.64 -2.76
C PRO A 333 -7.71 -18.37 -3.67
N PRO A 334 -6.63 -19.16 -3.58
CA PRO A 334 -5.43 -18.96 -4.40
C PRO A 334 -5.66 -19.01 -5.91
N ASP A 335 -6.65 -19.77 -6.35
CA ASP A 335 -7.08 -19.99 -7.74
C ASP A 335 -8.33 -19.16 -8.12
N ASP A 336 -8.67 -18.14 -7.33
CA ASP A 336 -9.81 -17.27 -7.62
C ASP A 336 -9.72 -16.70 -9.05
N PRO A 337 -10.75 -16.89 -9.90
CA PRO A 337 -10.73 -16.47 -11.29
C PRO A 337 -10.91 -14.96 -11.45
N ARG A 338 -11.41 -14.25 -10.43
CA ARG A 338 -11.66 -12.80 -10.48
C ARG A 338 -10.36 -12.01 -10.57
N ASP A 339 -10.43 -10.79 -11.05
CA ASP A 339 -9.27 -9.91 -11.12
C ASP A 339 -8.84 -9.47 -9.72
N LEU A 340 -7.60 -9.78 -9.33
CA LEU A 340 -7.03 -9.34 -8.04
C LEU A 340 -6.55 -7.87 -8.06
N THR A 341 -6.49 -7.28 -9.25
CA THR A 341 -6.13 -5.88 -9.47
C THR A 341 -6.80 -5.37 -10.74
N VAL A 342 -7.24 -4.12 -10.71
CA VAL A 342 -7.68 -3.37 -11.90
C VAL A 342 -6.63 -2.35 -12.37
N THR A 343 -5.61 -2.10 -11.54
CA THR A 343 -4.50 -1.21 -11.87
C THR A 343 -3.30 -1.95 -12.47
N GLY A 344 -3.00 -3.15 -11.96
CA GLY A 344 -1.80 -3.92 -12.31
C GLY A 344 -0.68 -3.90 -11.27
N GLY A 345 -0.92 -3.29 -10.10
CA GLY A 345 -0.05 -3.38 -8.93
C GLY A 345 1.24 -2.56 -8.95
N LEU A 346 1.80 -2.31 -7.76
CA LEU A 346 2.88 -1.34 -7.59
C LEU A 346 4.18 -1.72 -8.32
N ALA A 347 4.40 -3.01 -8.61
CA ALA A 347 5.57 -3.46 -9.36
C ALA A 347 5.53 -3.03 -10.84
N PHE A 348 4.33 -2.97 -11.44
CA PHE A 348 4.17 -2.83 -12.89
C PHE A 348 3.40 -1.56 -13.27
N PHE A 349 2.22 -1.33 -12.67
CA PHE A 349 1.49 -0.07 -12.80
C PHE A 349 2.37 1.12 -12.42
N GLY A 350 3.23 0.91 -11.41
CA GLY A 350 3.96 1.97 -10.75
C GLY A 350 3.46 2.12 -9.32
N GLY A 351 4.38 2.39 -8.40
CA GLY A 351 4.04 2.65 -7.01
C GLY A 351 4.31 4.11 -6.70
N PRO A 352 3.37 5.05 -6.93
CA PRO A 352 3.50 6.43 -6.48
C PRO A 352 3.33 6.51 -4.95
N GLY A 353 4.20 5.78 -4.24
CA GLY A 353 4.30 5.67 -2.79
C GLY A 353 2.95 5.54 -2.10
N ASN A 354 2.61 6.61 -1.36
CA ASN A 354 1.41 6.69 -0.54
C ASN A 354 0.12 6.76 -1.38
N ASN A 355 0.21 7.16 -2.65
CA ASN A 355 -0.95 7.48 -3.49
C ASN A 355 -1.41 6.33 -4.41
N TYR A 356 -0.78 5.16 -4.37
CA TYR A 356 -1.17 4.04 -5.26
C TYR A 356 -2.67 3.71 -5.18
N SER A 357 -3.23 3.56 -3.98
CA SER A 357 -4.64 3.16 -3.84
C SER A 357 -5.63 4.20 -4.38
N LEU A 358 -5.24 5.46 -4.56
CA LEU A 358 -6.11 6.44 -5.22
C LEU A 358 -6.29 6.12 -6.70
N HIS A 359 -5.27 5.57 -7.35
CA HIS A 359 -5.37 5.01 -8.70
C HIS A 359 -6.25 3.75 -8.72
N GLY A 360 -6.14 2.89 -7.70
CA GLY A 360 -7.03 1.74 -7.52
C GLY A 360 -8.50 2.13 -7.45
N ILE A 361 -8.82 3.16 -6.68
CA ILE A 361 -10.17 3.72 -6.56
C ILE A 361 -10.65 4.32 -7.89
N ALA A 362 -9.80 5.09 -8.57
CA ALA A 362 -10.14 5.69 -9.86
C ALA A 362 -10.40 4.62 -10.94
N SER A 363 -9.55 3.60 -11.07
CA SER A 363 -9.76 2.50 -12.01
C SER A 363 -10.97 1.62 -11.67
N ALA A 364 -11.27 1.43 -10.38
CA ALA A 364 -12.51 0.76 -9.98
C ALA A 364 -13.75 1.58 -10.39
N ALA A 365 -13.71 2.90 -10.19
CA ALA A 365 -14.79 3.79 -10.63
C ALA A 365 -14.98 3.79 -12.15
N GLU A 366 -13.90 3.84 -12.93
CA GLU A 366 -13.92 3.73 -14.40
C GLU A 366 -14.59 2.42 -14.84
N ARG A 367 -14.18 1.28 -14.28
CA ARG A 367 -14.79 -0.04 -14.60
C ARG A 367 -16.26 -0.12 -14.20
N ILE A 368 -16.63 0.37 -13.02
CA ILE A 368 -18.04 0.40 -12.57
C ILE A 368 -18.91 1.27 -13.47
N ARG A 369 -18.38 2.36 -14.05
CA ARG A 369 -19.13 3.19 -14.99
C ARG A 369 -19.40 2.47 -16.32
N GLU A 370 -18.48 1.61 -16.75
CA GLU A 370 -18.68 0.75 -17.92
C GLU A 370 -19.65 -0.41 -17.65
N SER A 371 -19.63 -0.97 -16.44
CA SER A 371 -20.50 -2.07 -16.02
C SER A 371 -21.07 -1.82 -14.62
N ARG A 372 -22.21 -1.12 -14.58
CA ARG A 372 -22.81 -0.62 -13.32
C ARG A 372 -23.25 -1.70 -12.33
N SER A 373 -23.48 -2.92 -12.81
CA SER A 373 -23.83 -4.06 -11.97
C SER A 373 -22.66 -4.61 -11.16
N GLU A 374 -21.42 -4.38 -11.63
CA GLU A 374 -20.22 -4.89 -10.97
C GLU A 374 -19.92 -4.15 -9.66
N LYS A 375 -19.32 -4.87 -8.71
CA LYS A 375 -18.88 -4.35 -7.42
C LYS A 375 -17.40 -4.63 -7.20
N ALA A 376 -16.73 -3.64 -6.65
CA ALA A 376 -15.30 -3.67 -6.40
C ALA A 376 -15.00 -3.71 -4.90
N MET A 377 -13.95 -4.44 -4.52
CA MET A 377 -13.27 -4.26 -3.24
C MET A 377 -11.87 -3.70 -3.48
N VAL A 378 -11.60 -2.51 -2.96
CA VAL A 378 -10.27 -1.89 -2.95
C VAL A 378 -9.68 -2.02 -1.55
N THR A 379 -8.43 -2.48 -1.49
CA THR A 379 -7.66 -2.53 -0.24
C THR A 379 -6.47 -1.59 -0.33
N ALA A 380 -6.13 -0.99 0.79
CA ALA A 380 -5.05 -0.03 0.88
C ALA A 380 -4.22 -0.32 2.13
N ASN A 381 -2.91 -0.46 1.97
CA ASN A 381 -2.01 -0.88 3.03
C ASN A 381 -0.91 0.16 3.29
N GLY A 382 -0.68 0.47 4.57
CA GLY A 382 0.35 1.38 5.05
C GLY A 382 1.41 0.67 5.90
N TRP A 383 2.66 1.13 5.76
CA TRP A 383 3.84 0.55 6.41
C TRP A 383 4.04 -0.92 6.08
N TYR A 384 4.11 -1.80 7.09
CA TYR A 384 4.47 -3.22 6.95
C TYR A 384 3.26 -4.07 7.31
N ILE A 385 2.21 -4.09 6.48
CA ILE A 385 0.93 -4.75 6.84
C ILE A 385 0.44 -4.20 8.19
N THR A 386 0.49 -2.88 8.36
CA THR A 386 0.30 -2.23 9.69
C THR A 386 -1.00 -1.46 9.76
N LYS A 387 -1.28 -0.67 8.72
CA LYS A 387 -2.51 0.14 8.61
C LYS A 387 -3.28 -0.33 7.40
N HIS A 388 -4.57 -0.59 7.57
CA HIS A 388 -5.43 -1.14 6.52
C HIS A 388 -6.68 -0.31 6.40
N SER A 389 -7.01 0.02 5.16
CA SER A 389 -8.26 0.67 4.81
C SER A 389 -8.88 -0.11 3.66
N VAL A 390 -10.14 -0.49 3.81
CA VAL A 390 -10.92 -1.25 2.81
C VAL A 390 -12.10 -0.40 2.37
N GLY A 391 -12.42 -0.43 1.07
CA GLY A 391 -13.60 0.19 0.48
C GLY A 391 -14.32 -0.77 -0.46
N ILE A 392 -15.65 -0.77 -0.38
CA ILE A 392 -16.54 -1.48 -1.31
C ILE A 392 -17.22 -0.45 -2.19
N TYR A 393 -17.24 -0.67 -3.50
CA TYR A 393 -17.78 0.27 -4.48
C TYR A 393 -18.77 -0.42 -5.41
N GLY A 394 -19.79 0.28 -5.86
CA GLY A 394 -20.75 -0.22 -6.85
C GLY A 394 -21.42 0.90 -7.65
N GLY A 395 -22.13 0.51 -8.70
CA GLY A 395 -22.84 1.45 -9.55
C GLY A 395 -24.26 1.79 -9.07
N GLU A 396 -24.82 1.03 -8.14
CA GLU A 396 -26.16 1.33 -7.64
C GLU A 396 -26.11 1.97 -6.24
N PRO A 397 -27.09 2.83 -5.89
CA PRO A 397 -27.19 3.40 -4.55
C PRO A 397 -27.18 2.32 -3.46
N PRO A 398 -26.54 2.55 -2.31
CA PRO A 398 -26.47 1.55 -1.26
C PRO A 398 -27.84 1.31 -0.63
N GLU A 399 -28.19 0.04 -0.37
CA GLU A 399 -29.41 -0.31 0.36
C GLU A 399 -29.37 0.15 1.82
N ARG A 400 -28.15 0.26 2.37
CA ARG A 400 -27.88 0.70 3.75
C ARG A 400 -27.23 2.08 3.72
N PRO A 401 -27.73 3.07 4.48
CA PRO A 401 -27.10 4.37 4.55
C PRO A 401 -25.70 4.24 5.15
N TRP A 402 -24.77 5.05 4.65
CA TRP A 402 -23.45 5.15 5.27
C TRP A 402 -23.58 5.71 6.68
N THR A 403 -23.10 4.97 7.68
CA THR A 403 -23.15 5.38 9.08
C THR A 403 -21.75 5.38 9.68
N GLY A 404 -21.55 6.12 10.77
CA GLY A 404 -20.33 6.00 11.55
C GLY A 404 -20.35 4.68 12.30
N GLN A 405 -19.43 3.76 11.98
CA GLN A 405 -19.17 2.56 12.77
C GLN A 405 -18.08 2.87 13.81
N ASP A 406 -18.29 2.43 15.05
CA ASP A 406 -17.27 2.48 16.10
C ASP A 406 -16.55 1.13 16.18
N ASP A 407 -15.41 1.07 15.48
CA ASP A 407 -14.59 -0.14 15.40
C ASP A 407 -13.53 -0.21 16.51
N SER A 408 -13.58 0.70 17.50
CA SER A 408 -12.55 0.81 18.55
C SER A 408 -12.41 -0.46 19.40
N SER A 409 -13.51 -1.18 19.64
CA SER A 409 -13.50 -2.46 20.37
C SER A 409 -12.76 -3.56 19.60
N VAL A 410 -12.89 -3.58 18.27
CA VAL A 410 -12.18 -4.52 17.39
C VAL A 410 -10.69 -4.17 17.36
N GLN A 411 -10.36 -2.88 17.23
CA GLN A 411 -8.97 -2.41 17.28
C GLN A 411 -8.31 -2.79 18.62
N ALA A 412 -8.99 -2.53 19.75
CA ALA A 412 -8.48 -2.86 21.07
C ALA A 412 -8.25 -4.37 21.27
N ALA A 413 -9.09 -5.22 20.67
CA ALA A 413 -8.90 -6.66 20.68
C ALA A 413 -7.64 -7.09 19.92
N ILE A 414 -7.34 -6.45 18.77
CA ILE A 414 -6.11 -6.70 18.00
C ILE A 414 -4.89 -6.27 18.81
N ASP A 415 -4.92 -5.07 19.39
CA ASP A 415 -3.78 -4.51 20.14
C ASP A 415 -3.44 -5.33 21.38
N LYS A 416 -4.45 -5.95 22.02
CA LYS A 416 -4.27 -6.81 23.21
C LYS A 416 -3.46 -8.07 22.92
N GLU A 417 -3.41 -8.52 21.67
CA GLU A 417 -2.63 -9.70 21.27
C GLU A 417 -1.14 -9.39 21.08
N ALA A 418 -0.68 -8.14 21.29
CA ALA A 418 0.73 -7.79 21.16
C ALA A 418 1.62 -8.63 22.09
N LEU A 419 2.66 -9.23 21.51
CA LEU A 419 3.71 -9.91 22.26
C LEU A 419 4.56 -8.88 23.05
N PRO A 420 5.30 -9.34 24.09
CA PRO A 420 6.31 -8.52 24.76
C PRO A 420 7.35 -7.96 23.79
N GLU A 421 8.05 -6.91 24.24
CA GLU A 421 9.17 -6.36 23.49
C GLU A 421 10.25 -7.45 23.24
N PRO A 422 10.89 -7.44 22.05
CA PRO A 422 11.96 -8.39 21.76
C PRO A 422 13.17 -8.17 22.67
N VAL A 423 13.93 -9.24 22.92
CA VAL A 423 15.18 -9.19 23.68
C VAL A 423 16.24 -8.48 22.85
N GLU A 424 16.75 -7.36 23.37
CA GLU A 424 17.79 -6.55 22.72
C GLU A 424 19.16 -7.25 22.76
N GLU A 425 19.54 -7.79 23.91
CA GLU A 425 20.79 -8.54 24.12
C GLU A 425 20.46 -10.04 24.25
N ALA A 426 20.41 -10.72 23.11
CA ALA A 426 19.98 -12.11 23.04
C ALA A 426 21.17 -13.09 23.12
N GLU A 427 21.03 -14.11 23.98
CA GLU A 427 22.00 -15.19 24.12
C GLU A 427 21.29 -16.55 24.19
N GLY A 428 21.92 -17.58 23.62
CA GLY A 428 21.44 -18.97 23.67
C GLY A 428 20.85 -19.46 22.36
N ASP A 429 20.03 -20.51 22.41
CA ASP A 429 19.46 -21.10 21.19
C ASP A 429 18.22 -20.32 20.75
N MET A 430 18.16 -19.99 19.46
CA MET A 430 17.06 -19.27 18.84
C MET A 430 16.49 -20.07 17.67
N LYS A 431 15.17 -20.30 17.71
CA LYS A 431 14.40 -20.89 16.61
C LYS A 431 13.90 -19.80 15.67
N VAL A 432 14.25 -19.90 14.39
CA VAL A 432 13.89 -18.89 13.38
C VAL A 432 12.40 -18.94 13.04
N GLU A 433 11.74 -17.78 13.02
CA GLU A 433 10.36 -17.62 12.55
C GLU A 433 10.29 -17.03 11.13
N ALA A 434 11.24 -16.17 10.78
CA ALA A 434 11.37 -15.59 9.44
C ALA A 434 12.79 -15.06 9.20
N TYR A 435 13.16 -14.89 7.94
CA TYR A 435 14.47 -14.40 7.54
C TYR A 435 14.45 -13.63 6.21
N VAL A 436 15.50 -12.85 5.99
CA VAL A 436 15.79 -12.11 4.76
C VAL A 436 17.29 -12.16 4.49
N ILE A 437 17.68 -12.28 3.21
CA ILE A 437 19.08 -12.21 2.78
C ILE A 437 19.24 -11.05 1.80
N ARG A 438 20.02 -10.04 2.20
CA ARG A 438 20.19 -8.80 1.46
C ARG A 438 21.19 -8.97 0.33
N HIS A 439 20.93 -8.34 -0.81
CA HIS A 439 21.79 -8.45 -1.98
C HIS A 439 22.38 -7.10 -2.41
N GLY A 440 23.61 -7.16 -2.90
CA GLY A 440 24.29 -6.06 -3.55
C GLY A 440 23.69 -5.69 -4.91
N ARG A 441 24.22 -4.63 -5.53
CA ARG A 441 23.83 -4.24 -6.90
C ARG A 441 24.37 -5.19 -7.98
N ASP A 442 25.46 -5.88 -7.66
CA ASP A 442 26.08 -6.96 -8.44
C ASP A 442 25.32 -8.30 -8.30
N GLY A 443 24.39 -8.39 -7.35
CA GLY A 443 23.61 -9.60 -7.09
C GLY A 443 24.26 -10.58 -6.12
N SER A 444 25.33 -10.21 -5.43
CA SER A 444 25.92 -11.05 -4.36
C SER A 444 25.13 -10.90 -3.04
N PRO A 445 24.94 -11.98 -2.25
CA PRO A 445 24.37 -11.86 -0.91
C PRO A 445 25.38 -11.17 0.03
N THR A 446 24.87 -10.30 0.89
CA THR A 446 25.69 -9.38 1.71
C THR A 446 25.42 -9.48 3.21
N LEU A 447 24.17 -9.75 3.60
CA LEU A 447 23.79 -9.82 5.01
C LEU A 447 22.47 -10.58 5.19
N GLY A 448 22.49 -11.59 6.05
CA GLY A 448 21.28 -12.25 6.53
C GLY A 448 20.72 -11.58 7.78
N THR A 449 19.40 -11.48 7.91
CA THR A 449 18.73 -11.05 9.15
C THR A 449 17.57 -12.00 9.46
N VAL A 450 17.45 -12.42 10.71
CA VAL A 450 16.37 -13.29 11.18
C VAL A 450 15.59 -12.65 12.31
N ILE A 451 14.31 -13.02 12.41
CA ILE A 451 13.51 -12.90 13.61
C ILE A 451 13.19 -14.31 14.11
N GLY A 452 13.37 -14.54 15.41
CA GLY A 452 13.20 -15.86 16.01
C GLY A 452 12.81 -15.79 17.47
N ARG A 453 12.55 -16.96 18.06
CA ARG A 453 12.24 -17.12 19.49
C ARG A 453 13.37 -17.83 20.22
N LEU A 454 13.72 -17.29 21.37
CA LEU A 454 14.59 -17.94 22.34
C LEU A 454 13.85 -19.09 23.04
N SER A 455 14.59 -19.88 23.82
CA SER A 455 14.05 -21.01 24.61
C SER A 455 12.99 -20.58 25.63
N ASP A 456 13.03 -19.32 26.10
CA ASP A 456 12.03 -18.73 26.99
C ASP A 456 10.77 -18.20 26.26
N GLY A 457 10.72 -18.35 24.93
CA GLY A 457 9.60 -17.95 24.09
C GLY A 457 9.59 -16.47 23.65
N ARG A 458 10.46 -15.63 24.21
CA ARG A 458 10.61 -14.23 23.78
C ARG A 458 11.28 -14.15 22.42
N ARG A 459 10.92 -13.11 21.67
CA ARG A 459 11.52 -12.86 20.35
C ARG A 459 12.84 -12.13 20.47
N ALA A 460 13.70 -12.34 19.48
CA ALA A 460 14.87 -11.52 19.22
C ALA A 460 15.08 -11.35 17.71
N LEU A 461 15.82 -10.32 17.34
CA LEU A 461 16.37 -10.13 16.00
C LEU A 461 17.85 -10.45 16.05
N ALA A 462 18.40 -11.03 14.97
CA ALA A 462 19.84 -11.26 14.84
C ALA A 462 20.29 -11.20 13.38
N HIS A 463 21.52 -10.75 13.15
CA HIS A 463 22.20 -10.92 11.86
C HIS A 463 22.81 -12.31 11.76
N ILE A 464 22.80 -12.89 10.56
CA ILE A 464 23.42 -14.19 10.33
C ILE A 464 24.94 -13.99 10.25
N ASP A 465 25.67 -14.66 11.13
CA ASP A 465 27.14 -14.66 11.19
C ASP A 465 27.69 -15.73 10.21
N ALA A 466 27.67 -15.39 8.93
CA ALA A 466 28.07 -16.24 7.81
C ALA A 466 28.66 -15.40 6.66
N ASP A 467 29.48 -16.03 5.81
CA ASP A 467 30.00 -15.39 4.61
C ASP A 467 29.01 -15.46 3.43
N ALA A 468 29.36 -14.83 2.30
CA ALA A 468 28.49 -14.76 1.13
C ALA A 468 28.18 -16.16 0.54
N GLY A 469 29.10 -17.12 0.60
CA GLY A 469 28.89 -18.46 0.06
C GLY A 469 27.87 -19.24 0.89
N ALA A 470 28.01 -19.17 2.23
CA ALA A 470 27.05 -19.76 3.15
C ALA A 470 25.66 -19.10 3.04
N LEU A 471 25.59 -17.77 2.87
CA LEU A 471 24.32 -17.09 2.63
C LEU A 471 23.63 -17.57 1.33
N GLU A 472 24.38 -17.78 0.25
CA GLU A 472 23.84 -18.32 -1.00
C GLU A 472 23.27 -19.74 -0.82
N GLU A 473 23.90 -20.58 0.00
CA GLU A 473 23.37 -21.90 0.34
C GLU A 473 22.07 -21.81 1.15
N MET A 474 21.98 -20.84 2.07
CA MET A 474 20.79 -20.58 2.88
C MET A 474 19.57 -20.15 2.05
N GLU A 475 19.76 -19.60 0.86
CA GLU A 475 18.65 -19.30 -0.06
C GLU A 475 18.00 -20.55 -0.67
N ARG A 476 18.73 -21.67 -0.68
CA ARG A 476 18.31 -22.96 -1.24
C ARG A 476 17.67 -23.87 -0.18
N THR A 477 17.80 -23.52 1.10
CA THR A 477 17.29 -24.30 2.23
C THR A 477 16.22 -23.53 3.00
N GLU A 478 15.37 -24.24 3.75
CA GLU A 478 14.39 -23.60 4.64
C GLU A 478 15.05 -23.32 6.00
N LEU A 479 15.21 -22.04 6.35
CA LEU A 479 15.70 -21.63 7.66
C LEU A 479 14.59 -21.52 8.71
N VAL A 480 13.34 -21.25 8.32
CA VAL A 480 12.22 -21.14 9.26
C VAL A 480 12.01 -22.48 9.96
N GLY A 481 11.93 -22.44 11.29
CA GLY A 481 11.86 -23.62 12.14
C GLY A 481 13.24 -24.21 12.48
N GLY A 482 14.30 -23.83 11.77
CA GLY A 482 15.69 -24.13 12.11
C GLY A 482 16.12 -23.44 13.41
N THR A 483 17.12 -24.02 14.08
CA THR A 483 17.68 -23.50 15.33
C THR A 483 19.14 -23.13 15.10
N GLY A 484 19.53 -21.95 15.56
CA GLY A 484 20.92 -21.50 15.61
C GLY A 484 21.24 -20.91 16.96
N HIS A 485 22.53 -20.79 17.26
CA HIS A 485 23.00 -20.21 18.50
C HIS A 485 23.21 -18.70 18.31
N VAL A 486 22.52 -17.89 19.11
CA VAL A 486 22.64 -16.44 19.13
C VAL A 486 23.57 -15.98 20.26
N ARG A 487 24.39 -14.97 19.95
CA ARG A 487 25.23 -14.26 20.91
C ARG A 487 25.07 -12.77 20.71
N HIS A 488 25.19 -12.00 21.79
CA HIS A 488 25.26 -10.55 21.70
C HIS A 488 26.70 -10.08 21.51
N ALA A 489 26.90 -9.09 20.65
CA ALA A 489 28.15 -8.36 20.49
C ALA A 489 27.87 -6.85 20.68
N PRO A 490 28.78 -6.09 21.32
CA PRO A 490 28.57 -4.65 21.51
C PRO A 490 28.35 -3.91 20.18
N GLY A 491 27.30 -3.09 20.12
CA GLY A 491 27.03 -2.23 18.96
C GLY A 491 25.57 -2.26 18.51
N ARG A 492 25.26 -1.42 17.52
CA ARG A 492 23.94 -1.39 16.86
C ARG A 492 23.67 -2.76 16.21
N ALA A 493 22.47 -3.30 16.42
CA ALA A 493 22.08 -4.63 15.92
C ALA A 493 23.05 -5.75 16.35
N GLY A 494 23.44 -5.74 17.63
CA GLY A 494 24.52 -6.55 18.19
C GLY A 494 24.30 -8.06 18.23
N ASN A 495 23.07 -8.56 18.08
CA ASN A 495 22.84 -10.01 18.11
C ASN A 495 23.25 -10.68 16.79
N LEU A 496 24.03 -11.75 16.91
CA LEU A 496 24.56 -12.55 15.82
C LEU A 496 24.16 -14.01 16.00
N ILE A 497 23.56 -14.62 14.98
CA ILE A 497 23.16 -16.03 14.97
C ILE A 497 24.07 -16.86 14.06
N ARG A 498 24.50 -18.03 14.54
CA ARG A 498 25.21 -19.03 13.74
C ARG A 498 24.43 -20.35 13.73
N PHE A 499 24.25 -20.93 12.54
CA PHE A 499 23.59 -22.21 12.37
C PHE A 499 24.61 -23.36 12.41
N HIS A 500 24.27 -24.46 13.06
CA HIS A 500 25.13 -25.64 13.09
C HIS A 500 25.00 -26.42 11.77
N GLY A 501 26.12 -26.66 11.07
CA GLY A 501 26.17 -27.52 9.88
C GLY A 501 25.96 -26.82 8.53
N LEU A 502 25.85 -25.49 8.50
CA LEU A 502 25.90 -24.66 7.29
C LEU A 502 27.12 -23.74 7.45
N SER A 503 28.28 -24.20 6.95
CA SER A 503 29.57 -23.51 7.07
C SER A 503 30.07 -23.02 5.73
#